data_AF-A0A0S2W9N0-F1
#
_entry.id   AF-A0A0S2W9N0-F1
#
_cell.length_a   1.000
_cell.length_b   1.000
_cell.length_c   1.000
_cell.angle_alpha   90.00
_cell.angle_beta   90.00
_cell.angle_gamma   90.00
#
_symmetry.space_group_name_H-M   'P 1'
#
loop_
_entity.id
_entity.type
_entity.pdbx_description
1 polymer ?
#
loop_
_entity_poly.entity_id
_entity_poly.type
_entity_poly.pdbx_seq_one_letter_code
_entity_poly.pdbx_strand_id
1 'polypeptide(L)'
;MTVNYRSQGEGTLGLHFPLTALGAGAAKGEEAYIERVKDLCLEPQLFSLLEGKVKYLAATPRFKDVIQTFAVPAGETPAGFRIESTLQEDGLLLIDLVRDISYDKNGVKRPTGILYSADSANPYEVAPIAPLLANLTCNPGIVYDLFINNPKANVGNAFHTRDEVMTELGRILGPGCDISVELNNPFEEDFDKILEECETFKSILSEYRLVVKVPHTGPVNPNNVHELLEGDKKLSTRYDQASTADALRGHNLALRLREHGYRINYTLMFEPYQTAMALQAKPYFINSFVRHRAKQSSAIKVLLDCYDRTADRKYLEALRAELLANDYLSSGEADRDLLDVLKLGRDVLRYRNFENPEGADGLDGVRHNLRLLRQTNLPDTRLIICSMEGEYNYPDIDNLMADPAYADMVDRVVITAEPQYLARFTATNQVVSYQRRFMNAANGQK
;
A
#
# COMPACT_ATOMS: atom_id res chain seq x y z
N MET A 1 5.18 19.09 -28.35
CA MET A 1 5.60 20.33 -27.66
C MET A 1 5.09 20.22 -26.24
N THR A 2 5.94 19.78 -25.30
CA THR A 2 5.57 19.71 -23.88
C THR A 2 6.84 19.70 -23.03
N VAL A 3 6.81 20.56 -22.02
CA VAL A 3 7.89 21.07 -21.19
C VAL A 3 8.55 19.93 -20.40
N ASN A 4 9.86 19.74 -20.59
CA ASN A 4 10.78 18.95 -19.76
C ASN A 4 10.60 17.42 -19.62
N TYR A 5 10.01 16.73 -20.60
CA TYR A 5 10.26 15.28 -20.73
C TYR A 5 11.55 15.04 -21.51
N ARG A 6 12.66 14.78 -20.80
CA ARG A 6 13.91 14.21 -21.32
C ARG A 6 14.42 14.75 -22.67
N SER A 7 14.47 16.08 -22.79
CA SER A 7 15.43 16.74 -23.68
C SER A 7 16.01 18.02 -23.09
N GLN A 8 15.37 18.64 -22.09
CA GLN A 8 15.94 19.72 -21.30
C GLN A 8 15.45 19.59 -19.86
N GLY A 9 16.39 19.32 -18.96
CA GLY A 9 16.17 19.55 -17.53
C GLY A 9 15.97 21.04 -17.30
N GLU A 10 15.12 21.36 -16.34
CA GLU A 10 15.13 22.68 -15.71
C GLU A 10 16.56 23.05 -15.33
N GLY A 11 16.92 24.30 -15.58
CA GLY A 11 18.27 24.84 -15.55
C GLY A 11 19.09 24.40 -14.33
N THR A 12 19.80 23.30 -14.51
CA THR A 12 21.06 23.01 -13.84
C THR A 12 22.07 22.82 -14.96
N LEU A 13 23.19 23.54 -14.87
CA LEU A 13 24.37 23.26 -15.70
C LEU A 13 24.87 21.86 -15.33
N GLY A 14 24.27 20.83 -15.92
CA GLY A 14 24.61 19.43 -15.71
C GLY A 14 25.38 18.88 -16.90
N LEU A 15 26.60 18.39 -16.68
CA LEU A 15 27.25 17.49 -17.62
C LEU A 15 26.52 16.13 -17.54
N HIS A 16 26.03 15.64 -18.68
CA HIS A 16 25.30 14.38 -18.77
C HIS A 16 26.18 13.32 -19.44
N PHE A 17 26.31 12.17 -18.79
CA PHE A 17 27.07 11.03 -19.31
C PHE A 17 26.10 9.91 -19.65
N PRO A 18 25.64 9.77 -20.92
CA PRO A 18 24.85 8.61 -21.30
C PRO A 18 25.70 7.34 -21.11
N LEU A 19 25.04 6.19 -20.92
CA LEU A 19 25.73 4.90 -20.78
C LEU A 19 26.72 4.63 -21.93
N THR A 20 26.38 5.07 -23.13
CA THR A 20 27.23 4.99 -24.33
C THR A 20 28.52 5.81 -24.24
N ALA A 21 28.59 6.82 -23.37
CA ALA A 21 29.81 7.60 -23.15
C ALA A 21 30.95 6.78 -22.52
N LEU A 22 30.65 5.61 -21.94
CA LEU A 22 31.68 4.68 -21.45
C LEU A 22 32.50 4.05 -22.59
N GLY A 23 32.07 4.19 -23.86
CA GLY A 23 32.76 3.63 -25.03
C GLY A 23 32.69 2.10 -25.14
N ALA A 24 31.90 1.44 -24.29
CA ALA A 24 31.71 0.00 -24.29
C ALA A 24 30.56 -0.42 -25.23
N GLY A 25 30.78 -1.48 -26.00
CA GLY A 25 29.74 -2.09 -26.84
C GLY A 25 28.88 -3.09 -26.07
N ALA A 26 27.71 -3.42 -26.61
CA ALA A 26 26.94 -4.56 -26.11
C ALA A 26 27.72 -5.87 -26.32
N ALA A 27 27.63 -6.79 -25.36
CA ALA A 27 28.07 -8.16 -25.56
C ALA A 27 27.23 -8.82 -26.67
N LYS A 28 27.81 -9.81 -27.34
CA LYS A 28 27.17 -10.46 -28.50
C LYS A 28 25.81 -11.05 -28.10
N GLY A 29 24.75 -10.63 -28.78
CA GLY A 29 23.37 -11.07 -28.53
C GLY A 29 22.61 -10.21 -27.51
N GLU A 30 23.24 -9.19 -26.93
CA GLU A 30 22.64 -8.26 -25.96
C GLU A 30 22.20 -6.93 -26.59
N GLU A 31 22.48 -6.72 -27.88
CA GLU A 31 22.36 -5.43 -28.56
C GLU A 31 20.95 -4.83 -28.40
N ALA A 32 19.90 -5.63 -28.59
CA ALA A 32 18.51 -5.19 -28.48
C ALA A 32 18.09 -4.83 -27.04
N TYR A 33 18.72 -5.41 -26.02
CA TYR A 33 18.44 -5.08 -24.62
C TYR A 33 19.18 -3.82 -24.20
N ILE A 34 20.45 -3.68 -24.59
CA ILE A 34 21.26 -2.49 -24.30
C ILE A 34 20.71 -1.25 -24.99
N GLU A 35 20.15 -1.39 -26.19
CA GLU A 35 19.51 -0.29 -26.92
C GLU A 35 18.39 0.40 -26.09
N ARG A 36 17.71 -0.34 -25.21
CA ARG A 36 16.63 0.18 -24.34
C ARG A 36 17.13 1.12 -23.23
N VAL A 37 18.43 1.08 -22.94
CA VAL A 37 19.05 1.80 -21.80
C VAL A 37 20.27 2.62 -22.22
N LYS A 38 20.53 2.76 -23.52
CA LYS A 38 21.69 3.49 -24.05
C LYS A 38 21.74 4.96 -23.60
N ASP A 39 20.57 5.56 -23.41
CA ASP A 39 20.38 6.96 -23.00
C ASP A 39 20.24 7.11 -21.48
N LEU A 40 20.47 6.02 -20.71
CA LEU A 40 20.55 6.10 -19.26
C LEU A 40 21.68 7.07 -18.87
N CYS A 41 21.32 8.13 -18.17
CA CYS A 41 22.29 9.12 -17.70
C CYS A 41 22.95 8.62 -16.42
N LEU A 42 24.28 8.54 -16.44
CA LEU A 42 25.11 8.26 -15.28
C LEU A 42 25.42 9.55 -14.53
N GLU A 43 25.40 9.47 -13.20
CA GLU A 43 25.91 10.55 -12.35
C GLU A 43 27.42 10.73 -12.57
N PRO A 44 27.97 11.96 -12.51
CA PRO A 44 29.38 12.23 -12.78
C PRO A 44 30.37 11.37 -11.98
N GLN A 45 30.06 11.11 -10.70
CA GLN A 45 30.89 10.25 -9.84
C GLN A 45 30.85 8.80 -10.32
N LEU A 46 29.68 8.30 -10.72
CA LEU A 46 29.52 6.94 -11.24
C LEU A 46 30.22 6.78 -12.59
N PHE A 47 30.08 7.75 -13.49
CA PHE A 47 30.82 7.76 -14.76
C PHE A 47 32.34 7.68 -14.53
N SER A 48 32.88 8.55 -13.66
CA SER A 48 34.31 8.57 -13.34
C SER A 48 34.81 7.26 -12.72
N LEU A 49 33.95 6.54 -12.00
CA LEU A 49 34.26 5.23 -11.42
C LEU A 49 34.32 4.13 -12.48
N LEU A 50 33.54 4.23 -13.56
CA LEU A 50 33.35 3.20 -14.58
C LEU A 50 34.19 3.42 -15.84
N GLU A 51 34.49 4.67 -16.19
CA GLU A 51 35.26 5.03 -17.38
C GLU A 51 36.60 4.29 -17.41
N GLY A 52 36.91 3.67 -18.56
CA GLY A 52 38.12 2.86 -18.75
C GLY A 52 38.11 1.47 -18.10
N LYS A 53 37.10 1.13 -17.29
CA LYS A 53 36.95 -0.19 -16.66
C LYS A 53 35.93 -1.08 -17.35
N VAL A 54 34.88 -0.47 -17.92
CA VAL A 54 33.82 -1.18 -18.62
C VAL A 54 34.28 -1.53 -20.05
N LYS A 55 34.22 -2.80 -20.41
CA LYS A 55 34.57 -3.31 -21.75
C LYS A 55 33.33 -3.69 -22.55
N TYR A 56 32.33 -4.25 -21.87
CA TYR A 56 31.09 -4.73 -22.49
C TYR A 56 29.88 -4.43 -21.61
N LEU A 57 28.72 -4.34 -22.24
CA LEU A 57 27.41 -4.17 -21.61
C LEU A 57 26.54 -5.40 -21.84
N ALA A 58 25.85 -5.90 -20.82
CA ALA A 58 24.88 -6.98 -20.99
C ALA A 58 23.67 -6.82 -20.06
N ALA A 59 22.53 -7.38 -20.44
CA ALA A 59 21.34 -7.42 -19.59
C ALA A 59 21.34 -8.68 -18.72
N THR A 60 20.88 -8.57 -17.47
CA THR A 60 20.70 -9.72 -16.59
C THR A 60 19.58 -10.66 -17.11
N PRO A 61 19.52 -11.92 -16.65
CA PRO A 61 18.37 -12.78 -16.93
C PRO A 61 17.04 -12.17 -16.49
N ARG A 62 17.00 -11.51 -15.33
CA ARG A 62 15.80 -10.81 -14.84
C ARG A 62 15.38 -9.67 -15.75
N PHE A 63 16.32 -8.86 -16.25
CA PHE A 63 16.02 -7.82 -17.23
C PHE A 63 15.27 -8.41 -18.42
N LYS A 64 15.79 -9.51 -18.99
CA LYS A 64 15.20 -10.16 -20.16
C LYS A 64 13.82 -10.74 -19.86
N ASP A 65 13.68 -11.41 -18.71
CA ASP A 65 12.41 -11.95 -18.24
C ASP A 65 11.35 -10.84 -18.10
N VAL A 66 11.67 -9.74 -17.41
CA VAL A 66 10.77 -8.58 -17.27
C VAL A 66 10.33 -8.01 -18.63
N ILE A 67 11.26 -7.86 -19.58
CA ILE A 67 10.93 -7.38 -20.94
C ILE A 67 9.95 -8.34 -21.64
N GLN A 68 10.14 -9.65 -21.47
CA GLN A 68 9.28 -10.69 -22.03
C GLN A 68 7.91 -10.74 -21.33
N THR A 69 7.87 -10.78 -20.00
CA THR A 69 6.64 -10.87 -19.19
C THR A 69 5.65 -9.76 -19.53
N PHE A 70 6.15 -8.53 -19.73
CA PHE A 70 5.31 -7.36 -19.99
C PHE A 70 5.24 -6.96 -21.47
N ALA A 71 5.81 -7.76 -22.38
CA ALA A 71 5.84 -7.49 -23.82
C ALA A 71 6.25 -6.03 -24.14
N VAL A 72 7.34 -5.58 -23.53
CA VAL A 72 7.71 -4.15 -23.52
C VAL A 72 8.13 -3.69 -24.92
N PRO A 73 7.56 -2.56 -25.44
CA PRO A 73 7.91 -2.01 -26.74
C PRO A 73 9.42 -1.81 -26.94
N ALA A 74 9.92 -2.01 -28.15
CA ALA A 74 11.35 -1.83 -28.45
C ALA A 74 11.83 -0.42 -28.09
N GLY A 75 13.04 -0.32 -27.51
CA GLY A 75 13.62 0.94 -27.06
C GLY A 75 13.11 1.46 -25.71
N GLU A 76 12.17 0.77 -25.06
CA GLU A 76 11.63 1.17 -23.75
C GLU A 76 11.98 0.19 -22.62
N THR A 77 11.90 0.64 -21.37
CA THR A 77 11.83 -0.22 -20.18
C THR A 77 10.49 0.01 -19.46
N PRO A 78 9.90 -1.02 -18.81
CA PRO A 78 8.56 -0.90 -18.24
C PRO A 78 8.55 -0.01 -17.00
N ALA A 79 7.38 0.56 -16.69
CA ALA A 79 7.14 1.21 -15.42
C ALA A 79 7.23 0.22 -14.26
N GLY A 80 7.51 0.73 -13.06
CA GLY A 80 7.64 -0.05 -11.82
C GLY A 80 8.98 -0.75 -11.66
N PHE A 81 10.00 -0.33 -12.42
CA PHE A 81 11.35 -0.86 -12.31
C PHE A 81 12.39 0.26 -12.35
N ARG A 82 13.32 0.22 -11.39
CA ARG A 82 14.53 1.04 -11.43
C ARG A 82 15.65 0.28 -12.12
N ILE A 83 16.51 1.02 -12.82
CA ILE A 83 17.66 0.44 -13.51
C ILE A 83 18.85 0.43 -12.55
N GLU A 84 19.46 -0.75 -12.38
CA GLU A 84 20.72 -0.91 -11.64
C GLU A 84 21.79 -1.49 -12.54
N SER A 85 23.05 -1.30 -12.14
CA SER A 85 24.20 -1.85 -12.84
C SER A 85 25.23 -2.45 -11.89
N THR A 86 25.78 -3.61 -12.24
CA THR A 86 26.83 -4.30 -11.48
C THR A 86 28.03 -4.56 -12.38
N LEU A 87 29.18 -3.98 -12.02
CA LEU A 87 30.45 -4.22 -12.72
C LEU A 87 31.07 -5.55 -12.27
N GLN A 88 31.35 -6.44 -13.22
CA GLN A 88 32.06 -7.69 -13.02
C GLN A 88 33.58 -7.51 -13.14
N GLU A 89 34.35 -8.45 -12.59
CA GLU A 89 35.82 -8.41 -12.56
C GLU A 89 36.46 -8.38 -13.96
N ASP A 90 35.82 -8.95 -14.97
CA ASP A 90 36.31 -9.01 -16.34
C ASP A 90 36.08 -7.71 -17.14
N GLY A 91 35.33 -6.76 -16.58
CA GLY A 91 34.92 -5.51 -17.20
C GLY A 91 33.53 -5.55 -17.84
N LEU A 92 32.74 -6.61 -17.62
CA LEU A 92 31.33 -6.66 -18.02
C LEU A 92 30.47 -5.84 -17.05
N LEU A 93 29.72 -4.86 -17.56
CA LEU A 93 28.69 -4.16 -16.79
C LEU A 93 27.32 -4.79 -17.05
N LEU A 94 26.80 -5.48 -16.04
CA LEU A 94 25.46 -6.08 -16.08
C LEU A 94 24.41 -5.05 -15.71
N ILE A 95 23.37 -4.92 -16.52
CA ILE A 95 22.26 -3.98 -16.32
C ILE A 95 21.00 -4.76 -15.98
N ASP A 96 20.30 -4.31 -14.95
CA ASP A 96 19.15 -5.00 -14.37
C ASP A 96 17.93 -4.09 -14.22
N LEU A 97 16.75 -4.72 -14.18
CA LEU A 97 15.49 -4.08 -13.82
C LEU A 97 15.06 -4.58 -12.45
N VAL A 98 15.20 -3.73 -11.44
CA VAL A 98 14.83 -4.03 -10.06
C VAL A 98 13.44 -3.48 -9.79
N ARG A 99 12.54 -4.30 -9.22
CA ARG A 99 11.17 -3.89 -8.91
C ARG A 99 11.17 -2.69 -7.96
N ASP A 100 10.58 -1.57 -8.40
CA ASP A 100 10.36 -0.37 -7.60
C ASP A 100 9.22 0.45 -8.19
N ILE A 101 8.07 0.45 -7.51
CA ILE A 101 6.85 1.15 -7.95
C ILE A 101 6.97 2.69 -7.92
N SER A 102 8.07 3.24 -7.40
CA SER A 102 8.39 4.68 -7.48
C SER A 102 8.81 5.12 -8.88
N TYR A 103 9.07 4.18 -9.78
CA TYR A 103 9.56 4.47 -11.12
C TYR A 103 8.45 4.30 -12.15
N ASP A 104 8.35 5.25 -13.06
CA ASP A 104 7.62 5.15 -14.32
C ASP A 104 8.54 4.52 -15.38
N LYS A 105 8.05 4.40 -16.61
CA LYS A 105 8.78 3.83 -17.75
C LYS A 105 10.16 4.48 -17.94
N ASN A 106 11.07 3.71 -18.54
CA ASN A 106 12.42 4.17 -18.89
C ASN A 106 13.26 4.60 -17.67
N GLY A 107 12.98 4.05 -16.49
CA GLY A 107 13.70 4.34 -15.25
C GLY A 107 13.54 5.80 -14.78
N VAL A 108 12.43 6.46 -15.12
CA VAL A 108 12.10 7.80 -14.64
C VAL A 108 11.44 7.69 -13.26
N LYS A 109 11.85 8.49 -12.27
CA LYS A 109 11.08 8.56 -11.02
C LYS A 109 9.70 9.18 -11.27
N ARG A 110 8.66 8.66 -10.62
CA ARG A 110 7.33 9.29 -10.61
C ARG A 110 7.43 10.73 -10.08
N PRO A 111 6.48 11.62 -10.44
CA PRO A 111 6.56 13.05 -10.10
C PRO A 111 6.62 13.35 -8.61
N THR A 112 6.07 12.48 -7.77
CA THR A 112 6.02 12.63 -6.31
C THR A 112 6.55 11.39 -5.61
N GLY A 113 7.12 11.56 -4.41
CA GLY A 113 7.48 10.43 -3.54
C GLY A 113 6.26 9.69 -2.99
N ILE A 114 5.14 10.41 -2.78
CA ILE A 114 3.86 9.83 -2.39
C ILE A 114 3.32 9.00 -3.56
N LEU A 115 2.97 7.75 -3.27
CA LEU A 115 2.35 6.84 -4.21
C LEU A 115 0.86 6.64 -3.86
N TYR A 116 0.03 6.48 -4.89
CA TYR A 116 -1.41 6.23 -4.72
C TYR A 116 -1.77 4.78 -5.02
N SER A 117 -2.73 4.28 -4.24
CA SER A 117 -3.31 2.96 -4.38
C SER A 117 -4.83 3.03 -4.45
N ALA A 118 -5.44 2.21 -5.30
CA ALA A 118 -6.88 2.00 -5.27
C ALA A 118 -7.22 0.87 -4.30
N ASP A 119 -8.12 1.12 -3.35
CA ASP A 119 -8.75 0.10 -2.51
C ASP A 119 -10.02 -0.40 -3.20
N SER A 120 -9.87 -1.29 -4.18
CA SER A 120 -10.98 -1.68 -5.05
C SER A 120 -10.75 -3.03 -5.75
N ALA A 121 -11.85 -3.66 -6.13
CA ALA A 121 -11.88 -4.78 -7.06
C ALA A 121 -12.75 -4.48 -8.30
N ASN A 122 -13.14 -3.22 -8.51
CA ASN A 122 -14.03 -2.83 -9.61
C ASN A 122 -13.22 -2.29 -10.80
N PRO A 123 -13.09 -3.05 -11.91
CA PRO A 123 -12.33 -2.60 -13.08
C PRO A 123 -12.84 -1.29 -13.69
N TYR A 124 -14.16 -1.02 -13.62
CA TYR A 124 -14.78 0.17 -14.19
C TYR A 124 -14.37 1.45 -13.45
N GLU A 125 -14.19 1.38 -12.13
CA GLU A 125 -13.76 2.51 -11.30
C GLU A 125 -12.24 2.67 -11.30
N VAL A 126 -11.49 1.57 -11.49
CA VAL A 126 -10.03 1.59 -11.54
C VAL A 126 -9.52 2.16 -12.86
N ALA A 127 -10.14 1.81 -13.99
CA ALA A 127 -9.65 2.22 -15.32
C ALA A 127 -9.43 3.74 -15.50
N PRO A 128 -10.32 4.64 -15.04
CA PRO A 128 -10.13 6.09 -15.18
C PRO A 128 -8.94 6.66 -14.39
N ILE A 129 -8.56 6.02 -13.27
CA ILE A 129 -7.49 6.49 -12.38
C ILE A 129 -6.18 5.69 -12.55
N ALA A 130 -6.20 4.58 -13.28
CA ALA A 130 -5.07 3.66 -13.44
C ALA A 130 -3.71 4.33 -13.76
N PRO A 131 -3.62 5.36 -14.65
CA PRO A 131 -2.34 6.03 -14.93
C PRO A 131 -1.69 6.72 -13.72
N LEU A 132 -2.49 7.04 -12.69
CA LEU A 132 -2.05 7.72 -11.46
C LEU A 132 -1.67 6.73 -10.35
N LEU A 133 -1.97 5.45 -10.50
CA LEU A 133 -1.76 4.44 -9.48
C LEU A 133 -0.37 3.80 -9.59
N ALA A 134 0.17 3.45 -8.42
CA ALA A 134 1.37 2.63 -8.28
C ALA A 134 1.08 1.33 -7.52
N ASN A 135 -0.11 1.24 -6.92
CA ASN A 135 -0.55 0.07 -6.17
C ASN A 135 -2.08 -0.11 -6.31
N LEU A 136 -2.56 -1.31 -6.04
CA LEU A 136 -3.96 -1.62 -5.78
C LEU A 136 -4.03 -2.56 -4.59
N THR A 137 -4.96 -2.32 -3.67
CA THR A 137 -5.29 -3.24 -2.59
C THR A 137 -6.71 -3.77 -2.76
N CYS A 138 -6.89 -5.06 -2.55
CA CYS A 138 -8.22 -5.64 -2.39
C CYS A 138 -8.23 -6.63 -1.21
N ASN A 139 -9.43 -6.96 -0.75
CA ASN A 139 -9.68 -7.96 0.28
C ASN A 139 -10.95 -8.75 -0.10
N PRO A 140 -11.27 -9.88 0.57
CA PRO A 140 -12.43 -10.68 0.21
C PRO A 140 -13.74 -9.90 0.20
N GLY A 141 -13.97 -9.01 1.17
CA GLY A 141 -15.17 -8.16 1.19
C GLY A 141 -15.26 -7.20 0.00
N ILE A 142 -14.13 -6.59 -0.40
CA ILE A 142 -14.09 -5.73 -1.60
C ILE A 142 -14.38 -6.54 -2.87
N VAL A 143 -13.80 -7.73 -3.00
CA VAL A 143 -13.95 -8.58 -4.19
C VAL A 143 -15.36 -9.13 -4.29
N TYR A 144 -15.85 -9.78 -3.23
CA TYR A 144 -17.11 -10.51 -3.27
C TYR A 144 -18.30 -9.59 -3.01
N ASP A 145 -18.28 -8.79 -1.94
CA ASP A 145 -19.47 -8.05 -1.51
C ASP A 145 -19.62 -6.74 -2.28
N LEU A 146 -18.53 -5.99 -2.46
CA LEU A 146 -18.60 -4.67 -3.11
C LEU A 146 -18.61 -4.75 -4.64
N PHE A 147 -18.08 -5.83 -5.22
CA PHE A 147 -17.99 -6.01 -6.67
C PHE A 147 -18.76 -7.22 -7.21
N ILE A 148 -18.24 -8.46 -7.10
CA ILE A 148 -18.77 -9.64 -7.82
C ILE A 148 -20.27 -9.84 -7.55
N ASN A 149 -20.68 -9.81 -6.28
CA ASN A 149 -22.07 -10.02 -5.86
C ASN A 149 -22.91 -8.73 -5.87
N ASN A 150 -22.34 -7.61 -6.31
CA ASN A 150 -23.03 -6.33 -6.40
C ASN A 150 -23.44 -6.04 -7.86
N PRO A 151 -24.70 -6.27 -8.25
CA PRO A 151 -25.15 -6.12 -9.63
C PRO A 151 -25.10 -4.66 -10.13
N LYS A 152 -24.97 -3.67 -9.24
CA LYS A 152 -24.77 -2.28 -9.65
C LYS A 152 -23.32 -2.00 -10.04
N ALA A 153 -22.37 -2.67 -9.39
CA ALA A 153 -20.93 -2.49 -9.65
C ALA A 153 -20.46 -3.43 -10.77
N ASN A 154 -20.86 -4.70 -10.73
CA ASN A 154 -20.60 -5.70 -11.76
C ASN A 154 -21.61 -5.57 -12.91
N VAL A 155 -21.38 -4.58 -13.77
CA VAL A 155 -22.30 -4.20 -14.86
C VAL A 155 -22.60 -5.40 -15.76
N GLY A 156 -23.87 -5.81 -15.79
CA GLY A 156 -24.32 -6.94 -16.59
C GLY A 156 -23.88 -8.32 -16.08
N ASN A 157 -23.37 -8.41 -14.84
CA ASN A 157 -22.76 -9.62 -14.26
C ASN A 157 -21.64 -10.18 -15.15
N ALA A 158 -20.79 -9.30 -15.67
CA ALA A 158 -19.70 -9.67 -16.58
C ALA A 158 -18.58 -10.49 -15.90
N PHE A 159 -18.45 -10.39 -14.57
CA PHE A 159 -17.44 -11.11 -13.79
C PHE A 159 -18.10 -12.10 -12.83
N HIS A 160 -17.51 -13.27 -12.68
CA HIS A 160 -18.01 -14.36 -11.83
C HIS A 160 -16.97 -14.87 -10.84
N THR A 161 -15.69 -14.74 -11.16
CA THR A 161 -14.60 -15.27 -10.33
C THR A 161 -13.59 -14.19 -9.95
N ARG A 162 -12.90 -14.40 -8.83
CA ARG A 162 -11.79 -13.53 -8.40
C ARG A 162 -10.67 -13.50 -9.45
N ASP A 163 -10.44 -14.61 -10.15
CA ASP A 163 -9.41 -14.74 -11.18
C ASP A 163 -9.70 -13.85 -12.39
N GLU A 164 -10.95 -13.82 -12.86
CA GLU A 164 -11.38 -12.90 -13.94
C GLU A 164 -11.17 -11.44 -13.54
N VAL A 165 -11.52 -11.09 -12.30
CA VAL A 165 -11.32 -9.73 -11.77
C VAL A 165 -9.84 -9.37 -11.70
N MET A 166 -8.99 -10.24 -11.14
CA MET A 166 -7.55 -9.98 -11.05
C MET A 166 -6.88 -9.93 -12.42
N THR A 167 -7.35 -10.75 -13.37
CA THR A 167 -6.88 -10.71 -14.76
C THR A 167 -7.15 -9.35 -15.39
N GLU A 168 -8.39 -8.84 -15.27
CA GLU A 168 -8.77 -7.56 -15.86
C GLU A 168 -8.09 -6.38 -15.16
N LEU A 169 -7.99 -6.39 -13.83
CA LEU A 169 -7.24 -5.37 -13.09
C LEU A 169 -5.76 -5.38 -13.47
N GLY A 170 -5.15 -6.56 -13.63
CA GLY A 170 -3.81 -6.71 -14.14
C GLY A 170 -3.63 -6.12 -15.53
N ARG A 171 -4.61 -6.29 -16.43
CA ARG A 171 -4.59 -5.69 -17.77
C ARG A 171 -4.68 -4.17 -17.72
N ILE A 172 -5.56 -3.63 -16.89
CA ILE A 172 -5.79 -2.18 -16.75
C ILE A 172 -4.57 -1.47 -16.16
N LEU A 173 -3.97 -2.03 -15.10
CA LEU A 173 -2.92 -1.36 -14.32
C LEU A 173 -1.52 -1.49 -14.93
N GLY A 174 -1.29 -2.50 -15.78
CA GLY A 174 -0.01 -2.69 -16.45
C GLY A 174 1.14 -3.07 -15.50
N PRO A 175 2.41 -2.87 -15.91
CA PRO A 175 3.59 -3.28 -15.15
C PRO A 175 3.91 -2.37 -13.95
N GLY A 176 3.53 -1.09 -14.01
CA GLY A 176 3.92 -0.07 -13.03
C GLY A 176 3.22 -0.14 -11.68
N CYS A 177 2.33 -1.12 -11.49
CA CYS A 177 1.47 -1.24 -10.33
C CYS A 177 1.69 -2.58 -9.61
N ASP A 178 1.85 -2.54 -8.28
CA ASP A 178 1.73 -3.73 -7.44
C ASP A 178 0.27 -3.99 -7.09
N ILE A 179 -0.13 -5.25 -6.98
CA ILE A 179 -1.50 -5.66 -6.69
C ILE A 179 -1.47 -6.55 -5.45
N SER A 180 -2.02 -6.02 -4.35
CA SER A 180 -2.12 -6.73 -3.07
C SER A 180 -3.41 -7.54 -3.04
N VAL A 181 -3.27 -8.86 -3.14
CA VAL A 181 -4.39 -9.80 -3.10
C VAL A 181 -4.39 -10.52 -1.77
N GLU A 182 -5.46 -10.34 -0.99
CA GLU A 182 -5.59 -10.95 0.34
C GLU A 182 -6.02 -12.40 0.25
N LEU A 183 -5.40 -13.25 1.08
CA LEU A 183 -5.76 -14.66 1.20
C LEU A 183 -7.23 -14.82 1.55
N ASN A 184 -7.91 -15.75 0.89
CA ASN A 184 -9.32 -16.02 1.19
C ASN A 184 -9.51 -16.60 2.60
N ASN A 185 -8.63 -17.52 3.00
CA ASN A 185 -8.66 -18.13 4.32
C ASN A 185 -7.25 -18.15 4.95
N PRO A 186 -6.89 -17.12 5.74
CA PRO A 186 -5.61 -17.11 6.47
C PRO A 186 -5.57 -18.14 7.62
N PHE A 187 -6.69 -18.81 7.90
CA PHE A 187 -6.82 -19.85 8.91
C PHE A 187 -6.78 -21.26 8.31
N GLU A 188 -6.54 -21.42 7.02
CA GLU A 188 -6.30 -22.75 6.43
C GLU A 188 -5.08 -23.40 7.11
N GLU A 189 -5.22 -24.67 7.51
CA GLU A 189 -4.16 -25.42 8.18
C GLU A 189 -3.24 -26.11 7.19
N ASP A 190 -3.78 -26.50 6.03
CA ASP A 190 -3.02 -27.04 4.93
C ASP A 190 -2.35 -25.91 4.14
N PHE A 191 -1.07 -25.70 4.43
CA PHE A 191 -0.30 -24.64 3.78
C PHE A 191 -0.15 -24.85 2.26
N ASP A 192 -0.25 -26.08 1.76
CA ASP A 192 -0.14 -26.32 0.33
C ASP A 192 -1.32 -25.69 -0.42
N LYS A 193 -2.51 -25.67 0.17
CA LYS A 193 -3.66 -24.93 -0.39
C LYS A 193 -3.46 -23.41 -0.41
N ILE A 194 -2.78 -22.87 0.60
CA ILE A 194 -2.41 -21.44 0.63
C ILE A 194 -1.42 -21.16 -0.49
N LEU A 195 -0.44 -22.03 -0.70
CA LEU A 195 0.52 -21.90 -1.80
C LEU A 195 -0.16 -22.04 -3.16
N GLU A 196 -1.11 -22.97 -3.33
CA GLU A 196 -1.90 -23.11 -4.56
C GLU A 196 -2.64 -21.81 -4.88
N GLU A 197 -3.30 -21.19 -3.90
CA GLU A 197 -3.94 -19.88 -4.07
C GLU A 197 -2.91 -18.82 -4.53
N CYS A 198 -1.74 -18.77 -3.89
CA CYS A 198 -0.70 -17.80 -4.22
C CYS A 198 -0.13 -18.01 -5.64
N GLU A 199 0.14 -19.26 -6.04
CA GLU A 199 0.66 -19.61 -7.36
C GLU A 199 -0.37 -19.30 -8.46
N THR A 200 -1.67 -19.53 -8.22
CA THR A 200 -2.74 -19.11 -9.15
C THR A 200 -2.66 -17.61 -9.42
N PHE A 201 -2.63 -16.76 -8.39
CA PHE A 201 -2.54 -15.31 -8.61
C PHE A 201 -1.18 -14.87 -9.15
N LYS A 202 -0.10 -15.58 -8.85
CA LYS A 202 1.22 -15.32 -9.43
C LYS A 202 1.22 -15.61 -10.93
N SER A 203 0.52 -16.65 -11.39
CA SER A 203 0.38 -16.93 -12.83
C SER A 203 -0.40 -15.84 -13.57
N ILE A 204 -1.42 -15.26 -12.93
CA ILE A 204 -2.26 -14.18 -13.50
C ILE A 204 -1.50 -12.84 -13.49
N LEU A 205 -0.82 -12.53 -12.39
CA LEU A 205 -0.27 -11.21 -12.14
C LEU A 205 1.25 -11.12 -12.37
N SER A 206 1.95 -12.24 -12.58
CA SER A 206 3.41 -12.38 -12.47
C SER A 206 3.95 -12.17 -11.04
N GLU A 207 5.13 -12.71 -10.77
CA GLU A 207 5.87 -12.48 -9.52
C GLU A 207 6.17 -10.99 -9.27
N TYR A 208 6.29 -10.21 -10.34
CA TYR A 208 6.64 -8.80 -10.30
C TYR A 208 5.51 -7.89 -9.83
N ARG A 209 4.24 -8.30 -9.93
CA ARG A 209 3.10 -7.47 -9.50
C ARG A 209 2.36 -8.03 -8.30
N LEU A 210 2.32 -9.36 -8.13
CA LEU A 210 1.65 -9.96 -6.99
C LEU A 210 2.33 -9.55 -5.69
N VAL A 211 1.52 -9.08 -4.75
CA VAL A 211 1.88 -8.98 -3.33
C VAL A 211 0.80 -9.73 -2.54
N VAL A 212 1.20 -10.75 -1.78
CA VAL A 212 0.25 -11.54 -0.99
C VAL A 212 -0.10 -10.76 0.26
N LYS A 213 -1.38 -10.47 0.45
CA LYS A 213 -1.86 -9.72 1.61
C LYS A 213 -2.28 -10.68 2.71
N VAL A 214 -1.64 -10.54 3.88
CA VAL A 214 -1.77 -11.44 5.04
C VAL A 214 -2.25 -10.61 6.22
N PRO A 215 -3.32 -10.99 6.92
CA PRO A 215 -3.81 -10.23 8.08
C PRO A 215 -3.08 -10.57 9.38
N HIS A 216 -3.04 -9.60 10.30
CA HIS A 216 -2.90 -9.92 11.73
C HIS A 216 -4.12 -10.73 12.17
N THR A 217 -3.88 -11.86 12.84
CA THR A 217 -4.94 -12.81 13.22
C THR A 217 -5.43 -12.62 14.65
N GLY A 218 -4.61 -12.05 15.54
CA GLY A 218 -4.95 -11.87 16.95
C GLY A 218 -5.34 -13.22 17.60
N PRO A 219 -6.45 -13.28 18.36
CA PRO A 219 -6.94 -14.54 18.96
C PRO A 219 -7.65 -15.49 17.98
N VAL A 220 -7.84 -15.12 16.70
CA VAL A 220 -8.61 -15.93 15.75
C VAL A 220 -7.75 -17.05 15.17
N ASN A 221 -8.30 -18.25 15.11
CA ASN A 221 -7.64 -19.48 14.67
C ASN A 221 -8.64 -20.43 13.97
N PRO A 222 -8.18 -21.57 13.42
CA PRO A 222 -9.04 -22.49 12.67
C PRO A 222 -10.20 -23.05 13.51
N ASN A 223 -10.00 -23.18 14.83
CA ASN A 223 -10.98 -23.79 15.72
C ASN A 223 -12.08 -22.80 16.12
N ASN A 224 -11.83 -21.49 16.13
CA ASN A 224 -12.80 -20.48 16.61
C ASN A 224 -13.28 -19.51 15.51
N VAL A 225 -12.72 -19.51 14.30
CA VAL A 225 -13.14 -18.58 13.23
C VAL A 225 -14.63 -18.66 12.90
N HIS A 226 -15.24 -19.83 13.07
CA HIS A 226 -16.68 -20.04 12.88
C HIS A 226 -17.55 -19.15 13.80
N GLU A 227 -17.06 -18.76 14.98
CA GLU A 227 -17.76 -17.84 15.90
C GLU A 227 -17.99 -16.46 15.27
N LEU A 228 -17.15 -16.05 14.31
CA LEU A 228 -17.31 -14.77 13.60
C LEU A 228 -18.34 -14.85 12.46
N LEU A 229 -18.76 -16.06 12.09
CA LEU A 229 -19.65 -16.31 10.95
C LEU A 229 -21.06 -16.72 11.39
N GLU A 230 -21.16 -17.37 12.54
CA GLU A 230 -22.37 -18.00 13.05
C GLU A 230 -22.89 -17.31 14.32
N GLY A 231 -24.13 -17.59 14.71
CA GLY A 231 -24.69 -17.11 15.97
C GLY A 231 -24.76 -15.57 16.09
N ASP A 232 -24.25 -15.04 17.20
CA ASP A 232 -24.16 -13.59 17.46
C ASP A 232 -22.97 -12.93 16.74
N LYS A 233 -22.14 -13.73 16.06
CA LYS A 233 -20.98 -13.32 15.29
C LYS A 233 -19.90 -12.62 16.12
N LYS A 234 -19.79 -12.97 17.40
CA LYS A 234 -18.80 -12.41 18.33
C LYS A 234 -17.83 -13.49 18.80
N LEU A 235 -16.56 -13.12 18.85
CA LEU A 235 -15.54 -14.01 19.42
C LEU A 235 -15.69 -14.10 20.93
N SER A 236 -15.68 -15.33 21.44
CA SER A 236 -15.72 -15.64 22.87
C SER A 236 -14.44 -15.22 23.60
N THR A 237 -13.31 -15.21 22.90
CA THR A 237 -11.98 -14.84 23.40
C THR A 237 -11.70 -13.36 23.18
N ARG A 238 -11.29 -12.64 24.23
CA ARG A 238 -10.94 -11.22 24.11
C ARG A 238 -9.66 -11.02 23.32
N TYR A 239 -9.53 -9.88 22.64
CA TYR A 239 -8.40 -9.56 21.75
C TYR A 239 -7.01 -9.67 22.41
N ASP A 240 -6.90 -9.44 23.72
CA ASP A 240 -5.66 -9.48 24.52
C ASP A 240 -5.49 -10.78 25.33
N GLN A 241 -6.33 -11.79 25.09
CA GLN A 241 -6.30 -13.10 25.76
C GLN A 241 -5.90 -14.24 24.83
N ALA A 242 -5.37 -13.92 23.65
CA ALA A 242 -4.84 -14.89 22.71
C ALA A 242 -3.70 -15.72 23.33
N SER A 243 -3.63 -17.01 22.98
CA SER A 243 -2.40 -17.76 23.23
C SER A 243 -1.26 -17.19 22.37
N THR A 244 -0.01 -17.42 22.77
CA THR A 244 1.15 -17.00 21.98
C THR A 244 1.12 -17.55 20.55
N ALA A 245 0.65 -18.80 20.38
CA ALA A 245 0.56 -19.44 19.07
C ALA A 245 -0.49 -18.76 18.17
N ASP A 246 -1.66 -18.44 18.72
CA ASP A 246 -2.73 -17.76 17.98
C ASP A 246 -2.32 -16.33 17.60
N ALA A 247 -1.78 -15.57 18.57
CA ALA A 247 -1.33 -14.20 18.36
C ALA A 247 -0.24 -14.07 17.28
N LEU A 248 0.62 -15.09 17.15
CA LEU A 248 1.69 -15.14 16.15
C LEU A 248 1.33 -15.91 14.87
N ARG A 249 0.10 -16.43 14.72
CA ARG A 249 -0.28 -17.20 13.52
C ARG A 249 -0.06 -16.39 12.24
N GLY A 250 -0.59 -15.17 12.15
CA GLY A 250 -0.38 -14.29 11.00
C GLY A 250 1.10 -13.97 10.74
N HIS A 251 1.91 -13.83 11.80
CA HIS A 251 3.35 -13.56 11.67
C HIS A 251 4.08 -14.76 11.07
N ASN A 252 3.79 -15.97 11.55
CA ASN A 252 4.36 -17.21 11.05
C ASN A 252 3.92 -17.49 9.62
N LEU A 253 2.67 -17.18 9.26
CA LEU A 253 2.19 -17.29 7.88
C LEU A 253 2.95 -16.34 6.94
N ALA A 254 3.11 -15.07 7.33
CA ALA A 254 3.89 -14.10 6.56
C ALA A 254 5.36 -14.52 6.38
N LEU A 255 6.00 -15.03 7.44
CA LEU A 255 7.35 -15.58 7.40
C LEU A 255 7.46 -16.76 6.43
N ARG A 256 6.53 -17.73 6.54
CA ARG A 256 6.55 -18.93 5.70
C ARG A 256 6.34 -18.58 4.22
N LEU A 257 5.42 -17.67 3.89
CA LEU A 257 5.24 -17.20 2.51
C LEU A 257 6.46 -16.43 1.99
N ARG A 258 7.13 -15.65 2.83
CA ARG A 258 8.41 -14.97 2.48
C ARG A 258 9.51 -15.98 2.15
N GLU A 259 9.63 -17.06 2.91
CA GLU A 259 10.58 -18.14 2.63
C GLU A 259 10.33 -18.81 1.27
N HIS A 260 9.09 -18.74 0.77
CA HIS A 260 8.69 -19.21 -0.57
C HIS A 260 8.83 -18.12 -1.65
N GLY A 261 9.45 -16.97 -1.33
CA GLY A 261 9.77 -15.91 -2.30
C GLY A 261 8.66 -14.87 -2.52
N TYR A 262 7.56 -14.91 -1.75
CA TYR A 262 6.48 -13.95 -1.91
C TYR A 262 6.76 -12.61 -1.21
N ARG A 263 6.37 -11.51 -1.87
CA ARG A 263 6.26 -10.18 -1.24
C ARG A 263 4.97 -10.11 -0.44
N ILE A 264 5.05 -9.59 0.78
CA ILE A 264 3.91 -9.58 1.72
C ILE A 264 3.41 -8.16 1.97
N ASN A 265 2.09 -7.98 1.89
CA ASN A 265 1.38 -6.84 2.44
C ASN A 265 0.78 -7.27 3.79
N TYR A 266 1.37 -6.82 4.89
CA TYR A 266 0.90 -7.18 6.22
C TYR A 266 -0.21 -6.23 6.67
N THR A 267 -1.45 -6.74 6.70
CA THR A 267 -2.67 -5.95 6.93
C THR A 267 -3.29 -6.18 8.32
N LEU A 268 -4.44 -5.53 8.58
CA LEU A 268 -5.17 -5.48 9.85
C LEU A 268 -4.29 -5.00 11.03
N MET A 269 -3.39 -4.06 10.73
CA MET A 269 -2.56 -3.38 11.70
C MET A 269 -3.27 -2.13 12.19
N PHE A 270 -3.82 -2.23 13.39
CA PHE A 270 -4.50 -1.12 14.04
C PHE A 270 -3.58 -0.46 15.05
N GLU A 271 -2.81 -1.20 15.83
CA GLU A 271 -2.09 -0.66 16.98
C GLU A 271 -0.60 -0.41 16.71
N PRO A 272 -0.05 0.79 17.06
CA PRO A 272 1.37 1.11 16.82
C PRO A 272 2.36 0.05 17.34
N TYR A 273 2.08 -0.56 18.50
CA TYR A 273 2.97 -1.58 19.07
C TYR A 273 3.08 -2.86 18.21
N GLN A 274 2.14 -3.11 17.28
CA GLN A 274 2.19 -4.27 16.38
C GLN A 274 3.34 -4.13 15.38
N THR A 275 3.70 -2.91 15.00
CA THR A 275 4.59 -2.64 13.86
C THR A 275 6.00 -3.18 14.04
N ALA A 276 6.63 -2.97 15.20
CA ALA A 276 8.00 -3.45 15.42
C ALA A 276 8.11 -4.98 15.30
N MET A 277 7.09 -5.71 15.75
CA MET A 277 7.03 -7.17 15.62
C MET A 277 6.71 -7.59 14.18
N ALA A 278 5.74 -6.93 13.54
CA ALA A 278 5.39 -7.19 12.14
C ALA A 278 6.59 -7.03 11.20
N LEU A 279 7.46 -6.05 11.45
CA LEU A 279 8.68 -5.81 10.67
C LEU A 279 9.70 -6.96 10.76
N GLN A 280 9.65 -7.82 11.79
CA GLN A 280 10.51 -9.01 11.87
C GLN A 280 10.21 -10.02 10.75
N ALA A 281 8.96 -10.04 10.24
CA ALA A 281 8.58 -10.83 9.08
C ALA A 281 9.07 -10.25 7.75
N LYS A 282 9.76 -9.09 7.78
CA LYS A 282 10.32 -8.37 6.63
C LYS A 282 9.27 -8.11 5.52
N PRO A 283 8.07 -7.61 5.85
CA PRO A 283 7.02 -7.42 4.86
C PRO A 283 7.41 -6.36 3.83
N TYR A 284 6.83 -6.45 2.63
CA TYR A 284 7.00 -5.43 1.59
C TYR A 284 6.12 -4.20 1.88
N PHE A 285 4.91 -4.42 2.40
CA PHE A 285 4.05 -3.37 2.93
C PHE A 285 3.63 -3.67 4.37
N ILE A 286 3.56 -2.62 5.21
CA ILE A 286 2.81 -2.61 6.46
C ILE A 286 1.65 -1.62 6.31
N ASN A 287 0.57 -1.81 7.06
CA ASN A 287 -0.63 -0.98 6.92
C ASN A 287 -0.89 -0.11 8.15
N SER A 288 -1.64 0.97 7.99
CA SER A 288 -2.20 1.76 9.09
C SER A 288 -3.63 2.14 8.81
N PHE A 289 -4.54 1.56 9.59
CA PHE A 289 -5.98 1.78 9.50
C PHE A 289 -6.37 3.02 10.31
N VAL A 290 -6.76 4.10 9.63
CA VAL A 290 -7.00 5.42 10.27
C VAL A 290 -8.40 5.52 10.87
N ARG A 291 -9.42 5.31 10.04
CA ARG A 291 -10.84 5.58 10.35
C ARG A 291 -11.36 4.91 11.62
N HIS A 292 -11.21 3.59 11.73
CA HIS A 292 -11.81 2.85 12.85
C HIS A 292 -11.24 3.27 14.20
N ARG A 293 -9.92 3.50 14.28
CA ARG A 293 -9.27 4.00 15.49
C ARG A 293 -9.80 5.37 15.89
N ALA A 294 -9.87 6.31 14.95
CA ALA A 294 -10.31 7.68 15.19
C ALA A 294 -11.78 7.71 15.64
N LYS A 295 -12.65 6.96 14.95
CA LYS A 295 -14.09 6.88 15.26
C LYS A 295 -14.34 6.28 16.64
N GLN A 296 -13.69 5.17 16.96
CA GLN A 296 -13.83 4.53 18.28
C GLN A 296 -13.34 5.43 19.40
N SER A 297 -12.18 6.09 19.23
CA SER A 297 -11.64 7.02 20.22
C SER A 297 -12.57 8.22 20.43
N SER A 298 -13.16 8.75 19.37
CA SER A 298 -14.17 9.82 19.45
C SER A 298 -15.41 9.39 20.23
N ALA A 299 -15.96 8.20 19.95
CA ALA A 299 -17.13 7.68 20.64
C ALA A 299 -16.87 7.45 22.14
N ILE A 300 -15.74 6.81 22.47
CA ILE A 300 -15.29 6.60 23.85
C ILE A 300 -15.14 7.96 24.57
N LYS A 301 -14.51 8.95 23.93
CA LYS A 301 -14.33 10.28 24.53
C LYS A 301 -15.63 10.98 24.83
N VAL A 302 -16.59 10.98 23.90
CA VAL A 302 -17.91 11.61 24.14
C VAL A 302 -18.61 11.00 25.36
N LEU A 303 -18.58 9.68 25.50
CA LEU A 303 -19.24 8.97 26.60
C LEU A 303 -18.56 9.26 27.94
N LEU A 304 -17.22 9.28 27.97
CA LEU A 304 -16.43 9.62 29.15
C LEU A 304 -16.63 11.08 29.57
N ASP A 305 -16.59 12.03 28.63
CA ASP A 305 -16.81 13.46 28.90
C ASP A 305 -18.24 13.69 29.45
N CYS A 306 -19.24 12.97 28.95
CA CYS A 306 -20.60 13.03 29.49
C CYS A 306 -20.69 12.46 30.92
N TYR A 307 -20.03 11.34 31.18
CA TYR A 307 -19.95 10.77 32.54
C TYR A 307 -19.25 11.73 33.50
N ASP A 308 -18.10 12.28 33.13
CA ASP A 308 -17.32 13.19 33.99
C ASP A 308 -18.10 14.46 34.36
N ARG A 309 -19.02 14.91 33.48
CA ARG A 309 -19.87 16.09 33.73
C ARG A 309 -21.12 15.80 34.56
N THR A 310 -21.61 14.56 34.56
CA THR A 310 -22.95 14.23 35.10
C THR A 310 -22.92 13.22 36.24
N ALA A 311 -21.85 12.42 36.35
CA ALA A 311 -21.75 11.20 37.15
C ALA A 311 -22.90 10.20 36.89
N ASP A 312 -23.59 10.29 35.76
CA ASP A 312 -24.72 9.43 35.42
C ASP A 312 -24.23 8.08 34.88
N ARG A 313 -24.55 7.01 35.61
CA ARG A 313 -24.16 5.63 35.31
C ARG A 313 -24.53 5.18 33.89
N LYS A 314 -25.59 5.73 33.29
CA LYS A 314 -26.02 5.35 31.93
C LYS A 314 -24.94 5.54 30.87
N TYR A 315 -24.03 6.51 31.06
CA TYR A 315 -22.94 6.75 30.11
C TYR A 315 -21.87 5.67 30.19
N LEU A 316 -21.66 5.05 31.36
CA LEU A 316 -20.77 3.89 31.50
C LEU A 316 -21.42 2.63 30.92
N GLU A 317 -22.73 2.48 31.03
CA GLU A 317 -23.47 1.38 30.40
C GLU A 317 -23.42 1.49 28.88
N ALA A 318 -23.58 2.70 28.33
CA ALA A 318 -23.38 2.97 26.91
C ALA A 318 -21.92 2.74 26.47
N LEU A 319 -20.93 3.14 27.30
CA LEU A 319 -19.52 2.85 27.02
C LEU A 319 -19.25 1.35 26.99
N ARG A 320 -19.83 0.58 27.91
CA ARG A 320 -19.71 -0.89 27.90
C ARG A 320 -20.28 -1.47 26.61
N ALA A 321 -21.44 -0.99 26.17
CA ALA A 321 -22.04 -1.41 24.91
C ALA A 321 -21.15 -1.06 23.69
N GLU A 322 -20.54 0.13 23.68
CA GLU A 322 -19.59 0.54 22.64
C GLU A 322 -18.35 -0.36 22.62
N LEU A 323 -17.78 -0.68 23.79
CA LEU A 323 -16.61 -1.56 23.90
C LEU A 323 -16.92 -3.01 23.48
N LEU A 324 -18.13 -3.51 23.74
CA LEU A 324 -18.63 -4.81 23.26
C LEU A 324 -18.93 -4.83 21.76
N ALA A 325 -19.31 -3.70 21.18
CA ALA A 325 -19.60 -3.59 19.75
C ALA A 325 -18.33 -3.49 18.90
N ASN A 326 -17.19 -3.15 19.52
CA ASN A 326 -15.90 -2.94 18.88
C ASN A 326 -14.82 -3.92 19.39
N ASP A 327 -15.23 -5.06 19.94
CA ASP A 327 -14.35 -6.18 20.34
C ASP A 327 -13.27 -5.86 21.39
N TYR A 328 -13.40 -4.75 22.13
CA TYR A 328 -12.58 -4.51 23.32
C TYR A 328 -12.96 -5.45 24.47
N LEU A 329 -14.21 -5.90 24.48
CA LEU A 329 -14.77 -6.86 25.42
C LEU A 329 -15.33 -8.05 24.63
N SER A 330 -15.18 -9.27 25.17
CA SER A 330 -15.79 -10.45 24.56
C SER A 330 -17.29 -10.54 24.87
N SER A 331 -18.02 -11.40 24.15
CA SER A 331 -19.46 -11.61 24.36
C SER A 331 -19.81 -12.05 25.79
N GLY A 332 -18.90 -12.78 26.45
CA GLY A 332 -19.04 -13.20 27.85
C GLY A 332 -18.84 -12.08 28.88
N GLU A 333 -18.44 -10.88 28.47
CA GLU A 333 -18.19 -9.72 29.33
C GLU A 333 -19.33 -8.68 29.29
N ALA A 334 -20.52 -9.07 28.85
CA ALA A 334 -21.70 -8.19 28.76
C ALA A 334 -22.05 -7.50 30.09
N ASP A 335 -21.78 -8.17 31.22
CA ASP A 335 -22.04 -7.69 32.57
C ASP A 335 -20.79 -7.15 33.29
N ARG A 336 -19.71 -6.86 32.56
CA ARG A 336 -18.47 -6.34 33.14
C ARG A 336 -18.71 -5.10 34.01
N ASP A 337 -17.98 -5.04 35.13
CA ASP A 337 -18.09 -3.95 36.10
C ASP A 337 -17.86 -2.57 35.46
N LEU A 338 -18.66 -1.59 35.85
CA LEU A 338 -18.64 -0.27 35.21
C LEU A 338 -17.41 0.56 35.58
N LEU A 339 -16.77 0.32 36.72
CA LEU A 339 -15.50 0.98 37.05
C LEU A 339 -14.36 0.40 36.20
N ASP A 340 -14.39 -0.89 35.91
CA ASP A 340 -13.45 -1.51 34.96
C ASP A 340 -13.65 -0.97 33.53
N VAL A 341 -14.91 -0.79 33.11
CA VAL A 341 -15.26 -0.17 31.81
C VAL A 341 -14.75 1.27 31.73
N LEU A 342 -14.98 2.07 32.79
CA LEU A 342 -14.47 3.43 32.90
C LEU A 342 -12.94 3.46 32.78
N LYS A 343 -12.25 2.57 33.51
CA LYS A 343 -10.79 2.46 33.47
C LYS A 343 -10.31 2.10 32.06
N LEU A 344 -10.89 1.08 31.43
CA LEU A 344 -10.51 0.64 30.09
C LEU A 344 -10.69 1.75 29.05
N GLY A 345 -11.82 2.45 29.05
CA GLY A 345 -12.06 3.58 28.15
C GLY A 345 -11.01 4.69 28.31
N ARG A 346 -10.69 5.07 29.55
CA ARG A 346 -9.65 6.07 29.84
C ARG A 346 -8.26 5.60 29.41
N ASP A 347 -7.94 4.34 29.63
CA ASP A 347 -6.66 3.74 29.23
C ASP A 347 -6.49 3.78 27.70
N VAL A 348 -7.54 3.46 26.94
CA VAL A 348 -7.54 3.53 25.47
C VAL A 348 -7.26 4.96 24.98
N LEU A 349 -7.98 5.97 25.48
CA LEU A 349 -7.77 7.36 25.05
C LEU A 349 -6.38 7.88 25.41
N ARG A 350 -5.91 7.55 26.62
CA ARG A 350 -4.58 7.95 27.09
C ARG A 350 -3.49 7.36 26.20
N TYR A 351 -3.55 6.08 25.91
CA TYR A 351 -2.54 5.41 25.09
C TYR A 351 -2.55 5.92 23.63
N ARG A 352 -3.72 6.23 23.07
CA ARG A 352 -3.84 6.83 21.72
C ARG A 352 -3.50 8.33 21.67
N ASN A 353 -3.15 8.91 22.81
CA ASN A 353 -2.85 10.34 22.94
C ASN A 353 -3.99 11.24 22.39
N PHE A 354 -5.23 10.79 22.51
CA PHE A 354 -6.37 11.34 21.75
C PHE A 354 -6.81 12.74 22.22
N GLU A 355 -6.39 13.13 23.42
CA GLU A 355 -6.72 14.45 23.99
C GLU A 355 -5.72 15.55 23.59
N ASN A 356 -4.68 15.20 22.82
CA ASN A 356 -3.66 16.11 22.34
C ASN A 356 -3.67 16.19 20.80
N PRO A 357 -3.17 17.29 20.20
CA PRO A 357 -3.13 17.43 18.74
C PRO A 357 -2.42 16.30 17.99
N GLU A 358 -1.45 15.62 18.62
CA GLU A 358 -0.72 14.52 17.99
C GLU A 358 -1.56 13.25 17.76
N GLY A 359 -2.62 13.03 18.56
CA GLY A 359 -3.51 11.87 18.42
C GLY A 359 -4.95 12.20 18.04
N ALA A 360 -5.39 13.45 18.20
CA ALA A 360 -6.77 13.86 17.95
C ALA A 360 -7.22 13.72 16.48
N ASP A 361 -6.28 13.74 15.52
CA ASP A 361 -6.53 13.51 14.10
C ASP A 361 -6.55 12.03 13.70
N GLY A 362 -6.29 11.12 14.64
CA GLY A 362 -6.25 9.68 14.39
C GLY A 362 -5.02 9.19 13.60
N LEU A 363 -4.01 10.04 13.41
CA LEU A 363 -2.77 9.71 12.70
C LEU A 363 -1.61 9.34 13.64
N ASP A 364 -1.88 9.11 14.94
CA ASP A 364 -0.91 8.66 15.94
C ASP A 364 -0.15 7.40 15.47
N GLY A 365 -0.89 6.41 14.96
CA GLY A 365 -0.32 5.16 14.44
C GLY A 365 0.53 5.38 13.19
N VAL A 366 0.11 6.27 12.28
CA VAL A 366 0.87 6.63 11.08
C VAL A 366 2.19 7.28 11.47
N ARG A 367 2.16 8.28 12.35
CA ARG A 367 3.36 8.97 12.87
C ARG A 367 4.32 8.00 13.52
N HIS A 368 3.83 7.06 14.34
CA HIS A 368 4.64 6.03 14.96
C HIS A 368 5.32 5.13 13.92
N ASN A 369 4.57 4.66 12.92
CA ASN A 369 5.08 3.76 11.89
C ASN A 369 6.14 4.43 11.01
N LEU A 370 5.98 5.71 10.67
CA LEU A 370 7.01 6.48 9.95
C LEU A 370 8.31 6.59 10.77
N ARG A 371 8.21 6.86 12.07
CA ARG A 371 9.37 6.90 12.98
C ARG A 371 10.08 5.55 13.06
N LEU A 372 9.33 4.44 13.10
CA LEU A 372 9.91 3.10 13.08
C LEU A 372 10.57 2.78 11.75
N LEU A 373 9.91 3.04 10.61
CA LEU A 373 10.47 2.75 9.29
C LEU A 373 11.83 3.43 9.08
N ARG A 374 12.00 4.66 9.55
CA ARG A 374 13.29 5.39 9.56
C ARG A 374 14.44 4.63 10.22
N GLN A 375 14.13 3.75 11.16
CA GLN A 375 15.10 2.99 11.95
C GLN A 375 15.29 1.54 11.46
N THR A 376 14.55 1.11 10.43
CA THR A 376 14.64 -0.26 9.91
C THR A 376 15.76 -0.43 8.90
N ASN A 377 16.34 -1.64 8.84
CA ASN A 377 17.25 -2.08 7.78
C ASN A 377 16.48 -2.71 6.60
N LEU A 378 15.26 -2.25 6.33
CA LEU A 378 14.38 -2.77 5.29
C LEU A 378 14.14 -1.66 4.25
N PRO A 379 15.03 -1.51 3.26
CA PRO A 379 14.97 -0.37 2.33
C PRO A 379 13.70 -0.37 1.48
N ASP A 380 13.18 -1.55 1.16
CA ASP A 380 12.04 -1.70 0.25
C ASP A 380 10.67 -1.69 0.96
N THR A 381 10.64 -1.78 2.30
CA THR A 381 9.37 -1.81 3.05
C THR A 381 8.71 -0.44 3.03
N ARG A 382 7.41 -0.40 2.72
CA ARG A 382 6.61 0.84 2.66
C ARG A 382 5.42 0.78 3.62
N LEU A 383 4.95 1.96 4.03
CA LEU A 383 3.72 2.12 4.80
C LEU A 383 2.56 2.41 3.86
N ILE A 384 1.53 1.57 3.89
CA ILE A 384 0.23 1.86 3.29
C ILE A 384 -0.66 2.52 4.35
N ILE A 385 -1.03 3.78 4.14
CA ILE A 385 -2.06 4.45 4.93
C ILE A 385 -3.42 4.11 4.31
N CYS A 386 -4.28 3.44 5.06
CA CYS A 386 -5.52 2.84 4.56
C CYS A 386 -6.74 3.13 5.45
N SER A 387 -7.90 2.69 4.97
CA SER A 387 -9.19 2.92 5.64
C SER A 387 -9.44 4.41 5.88
N MET A 388 -9.41 5.19 4.80
CA MET A 388 -9.79 6.61 4.84
C MET A 388 -11.29 6.77 4.62
N GLU A 389 -11.92 7.71 5.32
CA GLU A 389 -13.29 8.15 5.05
C GLU A 389 -13.47 9.61 5.42
N GLY A 390 -14.63 10.18 5.08
CA GLY A 390 -15.02 11.51 5.51
C GLY A 390 -14.23 12.63 4.83
N GLU A 391 -14.42 13.87 5.28
CA GLU A 391 -13.88 15.04 4.59
C GLU A 391 -12.42 15.36 4.97
N TYR A 392 -11.97 14.89 6.13
CA TYR A 392 -10.74 15.39 6.77
C TYR A 392 -9.55 14.41 6.76
N ASN A 393 -9.77 13.09 6.65
CA ASN A 393 -8.67 12.12 6.71
C ASN A 393 -7.56 12.41 5.68
N TYR A 394 -7.92 12.68 4.42
CA TYR A 394 -6.89 12.98 3.41
C TYR A 394 -6.22 14.34 3.63
N PRO A 395 -6.92 15.47 3.85
CA PRO A 395 -6.28 16.71 4.24
C PRO A 395 -5.30 16.56 5.43
N ASP A 396 -5.65 15.79 6.45
CA ASP A 396 -4.78 15.56 7.61
C ASP A 396 -3.54 14.73 7.23
N ILE A 397 -3.70 13.71 6.37
CA ILE A 397 -2.59 12.93 5.83
C ILE A 397 -1.69 13.78 4.92
N ASP A 398 -2.26 14.60 4.04
CA ASP A 398 -1.54 15.51 3.14
C ASP A 398 -0.71 16.51 3.95
N ASN A 399 -1.31 17.11 4.99
CA ASN A 399 -0.59 17.97 5.94
C ASN A 399 0.57 17.24 6.62
N LEU A 400 0.37 15.98 7.04
CA LEU A 400 1.44 15.15 7.62
C LEU A 400 2.57 14.87 6.60
N MET A 401 2.23 14.61 5.33
CA MET A 401 3.23 14.37 4.28
C MET A 401 3.99 15.64 3.86
N ALA A 402 3.41 16.81 4.06
CA ALA A 402 4.05 18.10 3.86
C ALA A 402 4.90 18.55 5.06
N ASP A 403 4.79 17.89 6.22
CA ASP A 403 5.55 18.23 7.43
C ASP A 403 7.05 17.92 7.22
N PRO A 404 7.95 18.92 7.38
CA PRO A 404 9.39 18.72 7.26
C PRO A 404 9.96 17.62 8.17
N ALA A 405 9.32 17.30 9.29
CA ALA A 405 9.73 16.22 10.20
C ALA A 405 9.65 14.81 9.58
N TYR A 406 8.94 14.66 8.44
CA TYR A 406 8.74 13.41 7.73
C TYR A 406 9.18 13.46 6.26
N ALA A 407 9.85 14.54 5.83
CA ALA A 407 10.29 14.73 4.44
C ALA A 407 11.18 13.58 3.92
N ASP A 408 11.95 12.95 4.80
CA ASP A 408 12.82 11.82 4.50
C ASP A 408 12.08 10.48 4.33
N MET A 409 10.79 10.41 4.68
CA MET A 409 9.97 9.19 4.65
C MET A 409 8.90 9.19 3.56
N VAL A 410 8.70 10.32 2.87
CA VAL A 410 7.62 10.49 1.88
C VAL A 410 7.68 9.45 0.76
N ASP A 411 8.89 9.06 0.34
CA ASP A 411 9.13 8.04 -0.68
C ASP A 411 8.82 6.61 -0.22
N ARG A 412 8.52 6.41 1.07
CA ARG A 412 8.13 5.13 1.67
C ARG A 412 6.63 5.04 1.97
N VAL A 413 5.82 6.00 1.51
CA VAL A 413 4.38 6.04 1.78
C VAL A 413 3.56 5.71 0.53
N VAL A 414 2.53 4.90 0.74
CA VAL A 414 1.45 4.65 -0.22
C VAL A 414 0.13 5.05 0.45
N ILE A 415 -0.68 5.86 -0.22
CA ILE A 415 -2.01 6.25 0.25
C ILE A 415 -3.04 5.40 -0.49
N THR A 416 -3.88 4.64 0.23
CA THR A 416 -4.94 3.81 -0.38
C THR A 416 -6.34 4.24 0.02
N ALA A 417 -7.22 4.35 -0.97
CA ALA A 417 -8.65 4.62 -0.79
C ALA A 417 -9.46 4.10 -1.96
N GLU A 418 -10.79 4.04 -1.80
CA GLU A 418 -11.70 3.84 -2.92
C GLU A 418 -11.43 4.87 -4.04
N PRO A 419 -11.44 4.49 -5.33
CA PRO A 419 -11.15 5.39 -6.45
C PRO A 419 -11.94 6.70 -6.42
N GLN A 420 -13.24 6.62 -6.10
CA GLN A 420 -14.09 7.80 -6.01
C GLN A 420 -13.69 8.73 -4.85
N TYR A 421 -13.16 8.20 -3.75
CA TYR A 421 -12.67 9.01 -2.64
C TYR A 421 -11.41 9.79 -3.06
N LEU A 422 -10.45 9.12 -3.70
CA LEU A 422 -9.26 9.78 -4.26
C LEU A 422 -9.61 10.86 -5.28
N ALA A 423 -10.58 10.60 -6.16
CA ALA A 423 -10.99 11.55 -7.19
C ALA A 423 -11.54 12.87 -6.62
N ARG A 424 -12.09 12.86 -5.40
CA ARG A 424 -12.64 14.08 -4.76
C ARG A 424 -11.58 15.17 -4.58
N PHE A 425 -10.31 14.80 -4.41
CA PHE A 425 -9.21 15.76 -4.20
C PHE A 425 -8.86 16.56 -5.46
N THR A 426 -9.39 16.16 -6.61
CA THR A 426 -9.28 16.92 -7.86
C THR A 426 -10.35 18.01 -8.00
N ALA A 427 -11.31 18.07 -7.07
CA ALA A 427 -12.49 18.93 -7.16
C ALA A 427 -12.58 19.96 -6.02
N THR A 428 -12.98 21.18 -6.36
CA THR A 428 -13.34 22.23 -5.39
C THR A 428 -14.34 23.21 -6.01
N ASN A 429 -15.08 23.94 -5.19
CA ASN A 429 -16.05 24.94 -5.66
C ASN A 429 -15.42 26.02 -6.57
N GLN A 430 -14.13 26.33 -6.35
CA GLN A 430 -13.39 27.27 -7.17
C GLN A 430 -13.09 26.74 -8.57
N VAL A 431 -12.86 25.43 -8.74
CA VAL A 431 -12.66 24.82 -10.07
C VAL A 431 -13.90 25.08 -10.93
N VAL A 432 -15.10 24.81 -10.41
CA VAL A 432 -16.35 25.07 -11.14
C VAL A 432 -16.55 26.56 -11.42
N SER A 433 -16.26 27.42 -10.43
CA SER A 433 -16.46 28.86 -10.55
C SER A 433 -15.53 29.48 -11.61
N TYR A 434 -14.27 29.09 -11.65
CA TYR A 434 -13.31 29.54 -12.65
C TYR A 434 -13.59 28.95 -14.04
N GLN A 435 -13.95 27.66 -14.13
CA GLN A 435 -14.35 27.07 -15.41
C GLN A 435 -15.55 27.83 -16.00
N ARG A 436 -16.57 28.15 -15.19
CA ARG A 436 -17.71 28.97 -15.64
C ARG A 436 -17.24 30.33 -16.18
N ARG A 437 -16.35 31.01 -15.47
CA ARG A 437 -15.80 32.31 -15.90
C ARG A 437 -15.04 32.17 -17.22
N PHE A 438 -14.18 31.17 -17.36
CA PHE A 438 -13.38 30.95 -18.56
C PHE A 438 -14.22 30.58 -19.77
N MET A 439 -15.20 29.69 -19.62
CA MET A 439 -16.09 29.32 -20.72
C MET A 439 -16.97 30.49 -21.18
N ASN A 440 -17.41 31.36 -20.25
CA ASN A 440 -18.10 32.60 -20.62
C ASN A 440 -17.20 33.57 -21.39
N ALA A 441 -15.93 33.71 -20.97
CA ALA A 441 -14.96 34.56 -21.68
C ALA A 441 -14.63 34.01 -23.07
N ALA A 442 -14.40 32.69 -23.19
CA ALA A 442 -14.13 32.01 -24.45
C ALA A 442 -15.31 32.11 -25.43
N ASN A 443 -16.55 32.01 -24.94
CA ASN A 443 -17.74 32.21 -25.77
C ASN A 443 -17.87 33.64 -26.33
N GLY A 444 -17.18 34.61 -25.72
CA GLY A 444 -17.08 35.98 -26.22
C GLY A 444 -16.01 36.19 -27.30
N GLN A 445 -15.17 35.19 -27.58
CA GLN A 445 -14.17 35.24 -28.64
C GLN A 445 -14.88 35.11 -29.99
N LYS A 446 -14.84 36.19 -30.79
CA LYS A 446 -15.32 36.21 -32.18
C LYS A 446 -14.19 35.97 -33.15
#